data_AF-A0A1B6CJ61-F1
#
_entry.id   AF-A0A1B6CJ61-F1
#
_cell.length_a   1.000
_cell.length_b   1.000
_cell.length_c   1.000
_cell.angle_alpha   90.00
_cell.angle_beta   90.00
_cell.angle_gamma   90.00
#
_symmetry.space_group_name_H-M   'P 1'
#
loop_
_entity.id
_entity.type
_entity.pdbx_description
1 polymer ?
#
loop_
_entity_poly.entity_id
_entity_poly.type
_entity_poly.pdbx_seq_one_letter_code
_entity_poly.pdbx_strand_id
1 'polypeptide(L)'
;MFTSATNLSPSKILVFDLNSNTQIRELIIRQNLTPGQSIYFEKTVDINNDACAKAFAYLADPIGFGLLVYDWEANYLRRLSNAYMFFDPQSRMVDNLQVKDGIMGLALSPIGSDGFRSLYFHVLASYNKYNVSTQVLQNPRLSLDFTRFKLMGNRGEKSQYSIQRLDEKSGVLFYTEVQKKGIGCWNSKLNPNVYSTATNGMVVVDRTRLTFPSALIIDKKRNVWVISNSLFLFFTNSLNPNKYNYRVLFAPADILIKDTICDGNN
;
A
#
# COMPACT_ATOMS: atom_id res chain seq x y z
N MET A 1 7.61 -12.99 -3.69
CA MET A 1 6.44 -13.53 -4.38
C MET A 1 6.61 -13.36 -5.88
N PHE A 2 7.16 -12.23 -6.33
CA PHE A 2 7.52 -12.06 -7.73
C PHE A 2 8.87 -12.72 -8.03
N THR A 3 8.93 -13.52 -9.09
CA THR A 3 10.19 -14.04 -9.64
C THR A 3 10.76 -13.05 -10.66
N SER A 4 12.04 -13.21 -10.97
CA SER A 4 12.74 -12.59 -12.09
C SER A 4 11.84 -12.44 -13.33
N ALA A 5 11.41 -11.21 -13.62
CA ALA A 5 10.62 -10.88 -14.81
C ALA A 5 11.53 -10.39 -15.93
N THR A 6 11.33 -10.91 -17.15
CA THR A 6 11.98 -10.37 -18.35
C THR A 6 11.26 -9.08 -18.76
N ASN A 7 11.92 -7.94 -18.64
CA ASN A 7 11.37 -6.66 -19.09
C ASN A 7 11.39 -6.60 -20.62
N LEU A 8 10.21 -6.69 -21.24
CA LEU A 8 10.05 -6.56 -22.71
C LEU A 8 10.08 -5.09 -23.17
N SER A 9 9.74 -4.15 -22.29
CA SER A 9 9.75 -2.72 -22.56
C SER A 9 10.00 -1.93 -21.27
N PRO A 10 10.39 -0.64 -21.36
CA PRO A 10 10.45 0.23 -20.19
C PRO A 10 9.09 0.32 -19.50
N SER A 11 9.11 0.42 -18.17
CA SER A 11 7.90 0.70 -17.39
C SER A 11 7.40 2.12 -17.67
N LYS A 12 6.08 2.32 -17.64
CA LYS A 12 5.46 3.62 -17.93
C LYS A 12 4.44 4.00 -16.86
N ILE A 13 4.27 5.30 -16.65
CA ILE A 13 3.12 5.88 -15.95
C ILE A 13 2.22 6.49 -17.01
N LEU A 14 0.98 6.00 -17.09
CA LEU A 14 -0.05 6.51 -17.97
C LEU A 14 -1.12 7.20 -17.12
N VAL A 15 -1.54 8.38 -17.54
CA VAL A 15 -2.58 9.16 -16.87
C VAL A 15 -3.68 9.45 -17.87
N PHE A 16 -4.91 9.12 -17.48
CA PHE A 16 -6.11 9.27 -18.29
C PHE A 16 -7.09 10.22 -17.59
N ASP A 17 -7.73 11.09 -18.36
CA ASP A 17 -8.94 11.79 -17.91
C ASP A 17 -10.13 10.86 -18.18
N LEU A 18 -10.85 10.51 -17.12
CA LEU A 18 -11.99 9.60 -17.19
C LEU A 18 -13.26 10.28 -17.74
N ASN A 19 -13.34 11.62 -17.75
CA ASN A 19 -14.49 12.35 -18.30
C ASN A 19 -14.45 12.33 -19.84
N SER A 20 -13.27 12.56 -20.41
CA SER A 20 -13.04 12.56 -21.86
C SER A 20 -12.61 11.20 -22.40
N ASN A 21 -12.23 10.25 -21.53
CA ASN A 21 -11.63 8.97 -21.89
C ASN A 21 -10.37 9.12 -22.75
N THR A 22 -9.51 10.09 -22.43
CA THR A 22 -8.27 10.37 -23.18
C THR A 22 -7.03 10.22 -22.31
N GLN A 23 -5.94 9.75 -22.90
CA GLN A 23 -4.62 9.79 -22.26
C GLN A 23 -4.13 11.24 -22.25
N ILE A 24 -3.90 11.79 -21.05
CA ILE A 24 -3.43 13.16 -20.85
C ILE A 24 -1.96 13.25 -20.49
N ARG A 25 -1.33 12.12 -20.12
CA ARG A 25 0.12 12.04 -19.88
C ARG A 25 0.67 10.64 -20.02
N GLU A 26 1.88 10.54 -20.55
CA GLU A 26 2.71 9.33 -20.55
C GLU A 26 4.12 9.70 -20.07
N LEU A 27 4.64 8.92 -19.12
CA LEU A 27 6.03 9.02 -18.68
C LEU A 27 6.70 7.66 -18.78
N ILE A 28 7.90 7.64 -19.34
CA ILE A 28 8.78 6.47 -19.33
C ILE A 28 9.63 6.51 -18.07
N ILE A 29 9.58 5.45 -17.27
CA ILE A 29 10.46 5.25 -16.12
C ILE A 29 11.82 4.81 -16.68
N ARG A 30 12.79 5.72 -16.62
CA ARG A 30 14.14 5.51 -17.16
C ARG A 30 14.89 4.45 -16.35
N GLN A 31 15.80 3.71 -17.01
CA GLN A 31 16.56 2.61 -16.39
C GLN A 31 17.36 3.03 -15.15
N ASN A 32 17.86 4.27 -15.09
CA ASN A 32 18.58 4.78 -13.92
C ASN A 32 17.71 4.88 -12.65
N LEU A 33 16.37 4.78 -12.78
CA LEU A 33 15.41 4.76 -11.67
C LEU A 33 14.92 3.33 -11.34
N THR A 34 15.45 2.33 -12.04
CA THR A 34 15.06 0.92 -11.99
C THR A 34 16.31 0.09 -11.67
N PRO A 35 16.76 0.03 -10.41
CA PRO A 35 17.98 -0.69 -10.04
C PRO A 35 17.78 -2.20 -10.20
N GLY A 36 18.48 -2.80 -11.15
CA GLY A 36 18.42 -4.24 -11.41
C GLY A 36 17.01 -4.69 -11.79
N GLN A 37 16.40 -5.50 -10.93
CA GLN A 37 15.00 -5.92 -11.07
C GLN A 37 14.10 -4.97 -10.25
N SER A 38 13.04 -4.46 -10.87
CA SER A 38 12.04 -3.62 -10.20
C SER A 38 10.64 -3.99 -10.68
N ILE A 39 9.67 -3.88 -9.77
CA ILE A 39 8.25 -4.06 -10.07
C ILE A 39 7.48 -2.98 -9.33
N TYR A 40 6.76 -2.12 -10.05
CA TYR A 40 5.94 -1.08 -9.44
C TYR A 40 4.56 -1.66 -9.09
N PHE A 41 4.46 -2.21 -7.88
CA PHE A 41 3.32 -3.01 -7.46
C PHE A 41 2.12 -2.17 -7.00
N GLU A 42 2.39 -1.17 -6.16
CA GLU A 42 1.37 -0.37 -5.52
C GLU A 42 1.63 1.11 -5.73
N LYS A 43 0.56 1.90 -5.83
CA LYS A 43 0.64 3.35 -5.94
C LYS A 43 -0.38 4.06 -5.08
N THR A 44 -0.04 5.27 -4.66
CA THR A 44 -1.00 6.23 -4.13
C THR A 44 -0.73 7.62 -4.72
N VAL A 45 -1.77 8.44 -4.81
CA VAL A 45 -1.71 9.77 -5.42
C VAL A 45 -2.11 10.78 -4.36
N ASP A 46 -1.24 11.76 -4.14
CA ASP A 46 -1.44 12.87 -3.23
C ASP A 46 -1.93 14.09 -4.01
N ILE A 47 -3.22 14.41 -3.81
CA ILE A 47 -3.84 15.62 -4.32
C ILE A 47 -4.32 16.38 -3.09
N ASN A 48 -3.78 17.60 -2.95
CA ASN A 48 -4.17 18.51 -1.89
C ASN A 48 -5.30 19.42 -2.39
N ASN A 49 -6.44 19.41 -1.69
CA ASN A 49 -7.60 20.29 -1.95
C ASN A 49 -8.00 20.39 -3.42
N ASP A 50 -8.09 19.25 -4.11
CA ASP A 50 -8.44 19.15 -5.55
C ASP A 50 -7.51 19.91 -6.52
N ALA A 51 -6.34 20.36 -6.04
CA ALA A 51 -5.32 21.00 -6.87
C ALA A 51 -4.52 19.96 -7.67
N CYS A 52 -5.16 19.31 -8.65
CA CYS A 52 -4.56 18.31 -9.53
C CYS A 52 -3.26 18.78 -10.21
N ALA A 53 -3.10 20.10 -10.43
CA ALA A 53 -1.90 20.69 -10.99
C ALA A 53 -0.65 20.56 -10.10
N LYS A 54 -0.81 20.28 -8.80
CA LYS A 54 0.27 20.08 -7.82
C LYS A 54 0.33 18.66 -7.26
N ALA A 55 -0.21 17.70 -8.02
CA ALA A 55 -0.30 16.32 -7.58
C ALA A 55 1.08 15.66 -7.49
N PHE A 56 1.22 14.76 -6.51
CA PHE A 56 2.33 13.83 -6.44
C PHE A 56 1.82 12.40 -6.55
N ALA A 57 2.61 11.50 -7.14
CA ALA A 57 2.35 10.06 -7.06
C ALA A 57 3.53 9.34 -6.42
N TYR A 58 3.22 8.35 -5.59
CA TYR A 58 4.19 7.51 -4.90
C TYR A 58 3.99 6.07 -5.35
N LEU A 59 5.02 5.45 -5.91
CA LEU A 59 4.96 4.09 -6.43
C LEU A 59 5.96 3.21 -5.67
N ALA A 60 5.46 2.17 -5.00
CA ALA A 60 6.26 1.21 -4.28
C ALA A 60 6.90 0.20 -5.22
N ASP A 61 8.20 -0.05 -5.02
CA ASP A 61 8.97 -1.05 -5.72
C ASP A 61 9.46 -2.11 -4.73
N PRO A 62 8.69 -3.20 -4.51
CA PRO A 62 9.06 -4.23 -3.55
C PRO A 62 10.32 -5.00 -3.93
N ILE A 63 10.69 -5.07 -5.22
CA ILE A 63 11.86 -5.84 -5.67
C ILE A 63 13.13 -4.99 -5.64
N GLY A 64 13.03 -3.72 -6.04
CA GLY A 64 14.15 -2.78 -5.97
C GLY A 64 14.29 -2.06 -4.62
N PHE A 65 13.43 -2.35 -3.63
CA PHE A 65 13.45 -1.78 -2.28
C PHE A 65 13.40 -0.25 -2.25
N GLY A 66 12.53 0.35 -3.04
CA GLY A 66 12.48 1.80 -3.18
C GLY A 66 11.10 2.37 -3.43
N LEU A 67 11.03 3.70 -3.40
CA LEU A 67 9.84 4.45 -3.71
C LEU A 67 10.13 5.41 -4.86
N LEU A 68 9.36 5.32 -5.94
CA LEU A 68 9.36 6.38 -6.94
C LEU A 68 8.42 7.50 -6.51
N VAL A 69 8.90 8.73 -6.64
CA VAL A 69 8.13 9.95 -6.41
C VAL A 69 8.02 10.68 -7.73
N TYR A 70 6.78 10.85 -8.18
CA TYR A 70 6.44 11.62 -9.37
C TYR A 70 5.85 12.96 -8.97
N ASP A 71 6.41 14.03 -9.51
CA ASP A 71 5.95 15.42 -9.39
C ASP A 71 5.23 15.82 -10.68
N TRP A 72 3.91 16.07 -10.61
CA TRP A 72 3.10 16.41 -11.76
C TRP A 72 3.47 17.76 -12.38
N GLU A 73 3.70 18.76 -11.52
CA GLU A 73 3.98 20.14 -11.90
C GLU A 73 5.35 20.24 -12.58
N ALA A 74 6.38 19.68 -11.94
CA ALA A 74 7.73 19.64 -12.50
C ALA A 74 7.89 18.61 -13.63
N ASN A 75 6.90 17.73 -13.82
CA ASN A 75 6.95 16.57 -14.72
C ASN A 75 8.22 15.72 -14.51
N TYR A 76 8.57 15.49 -13.26
CA TYR A 76 9.85 14.90 -12.87
C TYR A 76 9.64 13.66 -12.00
N LEU A 77 10.42 12.62 -12.29
CA LEU A 77 10.41 11.36 -11.55
C LEU A 77 11.75 11.17 -10.85
N ARG A 78 11.71 10.84 -9.57
CA ARG A 78 12.89 10.48 -8.78
C ARG A 78 12.67 9.19 -8.02
N ARG A 79 13.78 8.53 -7.68
CA ARG A 79 13.79 7.37 -6.81
C ARG A 79 14.29 7.78 -5.43
N LEU A 80 13.57 7.34 -4.40
CA LEU A 80 14.00 7.39 -3.02
C LEU A 80 14.30 5.99 -2.52
N SER A 81 15.29 5.88 -1.65
CA SER A 81 15.68 4.65 -0.98
C SER A 81 15.87 4.93 0.50
N ASN A 82 15.44 4.00 1.33
CA ASN A 82 15.58 4.05 2.78
C ASN A 82 15.65 2.61 3.31
N ALA A 83 16.45 2.34 4.34
CA ALA A 83 16.59 1.00 4.91
C ALA A 83 15.25 0.39 5.37
N TYR A 84 14.26 1.20 5.76
CA TYR A 84 12.92 0.72 6.12
C TYR A 84 12.11 0.19 4.94
N MET A 85 12.57 0.36 3.70
CA MET A 85 11.93 -0.18 2.49
C MET A 85 12.40 -1.60 2.15
N PHE A 86 13.43 -2.10 2.84
CA PHE A 86 13.98 -3.44 2.65
C PHE A 86 13.21 -4.47 3.48
N PHE A 87 13.23 -5.73 3.01
CA PHE A 87 12.66 -6.84 3.75
C PHE A 87 13.43 -7.13 5.04
N ASP A 88 12.71 -7.67 6.02
CA ASP A 88 13.29 -8.24 7.24
C ASP A 88 13.55 -9.75 7.03
N PRO A 89 14.80 -10.22 7.12
CA PRO A 89 15.16 -11.62 6.95
C PRO A 89 14.41 -12.59 7.89
N GLN A 90 13.97 -12.14 9.07
CA GLN A 90 13.27 -12.97 10.05
C GLN A 90 11.77 -13.12 9.74
N SER A 91 11.23 -12.26 8.88
CA SER A 91 9.79 -12.13 8.61
C SER A 91 9.39 -12.59 7.20
N ARG A 92 10.19 -13.49 6.60
CA ARG A 92 10.11 -13.88 5.18
C ARG A 92 9.07 -14.94 4.84
N MET A 93 8.48 -15.61 5.83
CA MET A 93 7.51 -16.69 5.59
C MET A 93 6.11 -16.11 5.45
N VAL A 94 5.53 -16.21 4.25
CA VAL A 94 4.14 -15.81 3.96
C VAL A 94 3.44 -16.96 3.24
N ASP A 95 2.42 -17.54 3.90
CA ASP A 95 1.62 -18.67 3.38
C ASP A 95 2.51 -19.83 2.86
N ASN A 96 3.51 -20.22 3.66
CA ASN A 96 4.52 -21.24 3.37
C ASN A 96 5.50 -20.93 2.22
N LEU A 97 5.47 -19.72 1.66
CA LEU A 97 6.46 -19.27 0.70
C LEU A 97 7.48 -18.32 1.36
N GLN A 98 8.76 -18.50 1.00
CA GLN A 98 9.78 -17.52 1.33
C GLN A 98 9.70 -16.35 0.35
N VAL A 99 9.38 -15.17 0.86
CA VAL A 99 9.34 -13.92 0.11
C VAL A 99 10.50 -13.01 0.55
N LYS A 100 10.92 -12.11 -0.33
CA LYS A 100 11.98 -11.11 -0.07
C LYS A 100 11.51 -9.72 -0.46
N ASP A 101 10.20 -9.55 -0.58
CA ASP A 101 9.59 -8.37 -1.17
C ASP A 101 9.56 -7.26 -0.10
N GLY A 102 10.05 -6.09 -0.50
CA GLY A 102 10.20 -4.89 0.30
C GLY A 102 8.91 -4.08 0.45
N ILE A 103 9.07 -2.75 0.43
CA ILE A 103 7.97 -1.78 0.47
C ILE A 103 6.86 -2.16 -0.50
N MET A 104 5.63 -2.24 -0.01
CA MET A 104 4.47 -2.68 -0.79
C MET A 104 3.24 -1.83 -0.46
N GLY A 105 2.64 -1.99 0.72
CA GLY A 105 1.42 -1.26 1.06
C GLY A 105 1.69 0.23 1.25
N LEU A 106 0.92 1.10 0.60
CA LEU A 106 0.99 2.57 0.72
C LEU A 106 -0.39 3.16 1.07
N ALA A 107 -0.45 4.06 2.04
CA ALA A 107 -1.64 4.85 2.33
C ALA A 107 -1.24 6.26 2.81
N LEU A 108 -2.02 7.26 2.40
CA LEU A 108 -1.84 8.63 2.88
C LEU A 108 -2.78 8.88 4.06
N SER A 109 -2.29 9.58 5.08
CA SER A 109 -3.13 10.16 6.13
C SER A 109 -4.01 11.28 5.54
N PRO A 110 -5.02 11.77 6.29
CA PRO A 110 -5.60 13.08 6.05
C PRO A 110 -4.52 14.16 6.05
N ILE A 111 -4.83 15.30 5.44
CA ILE A 111 -3.93 16.47 5.41
C ILE A 111 -3.74 16.98 6.84
N GLY A 112 -2.49 17.12 7.25
CA GLY A 112 -2.09 17.67 8.54
C GLY A 112 -2.20 19.20 8.56
N SER A 113 -2.06 19.78 9.75
CA SER A 113 -2.08 21.23 9.95
C SER A 113 -0.92 21.97 9.25
N ASP A 114 0.16 21.25 8.93
CA ASP A 114 1.31 21.74 8.16
C ASP A 114 1.08 21.74 6.64
N GLY A 115 -0.11 21.30 6.18
CA GLY A 115 -0.46 21.19 4.77
C GLY A 115 0.07 19.94 4.08
N PHE A 116 0.73 19.04 4.82
CA PHE A 116 1.29 17.80 4.30
C PHE A 116 0.58 16.59 4.90
N ARG A 117 0.64 15.46 4.20
CA ARG A 117 0.17 14.16 4.67
C ARG A 117 1.32 13.33 5.21
N SER A 118 1.02 12.37 6.07
CA SER A 118 1.93 11.24 6.35
C SER A 118 1.69 10.13 5.34
N LEU A 119 2.74 9.69 4.66
CA LEU A 119 2.70 8.44 3.89
C LEU A 119 3.00 7.29 4.85
N TYR A 120 1.98 6.49 5.15
CA TYR A 120 2.12 5.23 5.83
C TYR A 120 2.54 4.15 4.83
N PHE A 121 3.57 3.38 5.18
CA PHE A 121 4.00 2.25 4.34
C PHE A 121 4.32 0.99 5.14
N HIS A 122 4.24 -0.14 4.45
CA HIS A 122 4.54 -1.46 4.99
C HIS A 122 5.35 -2.26 3.99
N VAL A 123 6.23 -3.09 4.53
CA VAL A 123 7.07 -4.01 3.77
C VAL A 123 6.45 -5.39 3.86
N LEU A 124 6.28 -6.08 2.72
CA LEU A 124 5.60 -7.37 2.69
C LEU A 124 6.30 -8.39 3.59
N ALA A 125 7.62 -8.53 3.51
CA ALA A 125 8.40 -9.37 4.43
C ALA A 125 8.80 -8.59 5.69
N SER A 126 7.82 -8.08 6.44
CA SER A 126 8.02 -7.44 7.74
C SER A 126 6.72 -7.44 8.53
N TYR A 127 6.81 -7.21 9.84
CA TYR A 127 5.67 -6.95 10.72
C TYR A 127 5.56 -5.46 11.09
N ASN A 128 6.56 -4.66 10.70
CA ASN A 128 6.69 -3.27 11.08
C ASN A 128 5.82 -2.36 10.22
N LYS A 129 5.47 -1.22 10.81
CA LYS A 129 4.80 -0.10 10.15
C LYS A 129 5.70 1.11 10.20
N TYR A 130 5.74 1.83 9.09
CA TYR A 130 6.54 3.03 8.98
C TYR A 130 5.70 4.21 8.50
N ASN A 131 6.18 5.41 8.78
CA ASN A 131 5.68 6.62 8.16
C ASN A 131 6.80 7.59 7.78
N VAL A 132 6.44 8.52 6.91
CA VAL A 132 7.27 9.66 6.51
C VAL A 132 6.36 10.78 6.05
N SER A 133 6.70 12.03 6.37
CA SER A 133 5.93 13.19 5.88
C SER A 133 6.10 13.33 4.36
N THR A 134 5.01 13.64 3.67
CA THR A 134 5.03 13.98 2.25
C THR A 134 5.86 15.24 1.99
N GLN A 135 6.04 16.15 2.96
CA GLN A 135 6.99 17.26 2.86
C GLN A 135 8.42 16.76 2.56
N VAL A 136 8.82 15.69 3.24
CA VAL A 136 10.12 15.05 3.07
C VAL A 136 10.18 14.36 1.72
N LEU A 137 9.12 13.65 1.33
CA LEU A 137 9.06 12.97 0.03
C LEU A 137 9.06 13.94 -1.15
N GLN A 138 8.44 15.11 -1.00
CA GLN A 138 8.27 16.15 -2.02
C GLN A 138 9.51 17.07 -2.13
N ASN A 139 10.39 17.09 -1.13
CA ASN A 139 11.64 17.85 -1.15
C ASN A 139 12.88 16.95 -1.28
N PRO A 140 13.63 16.99 -2.41
CA PRO A 140 14.82 16.16 -2.61
C PRO A 140 15.88 16.28 -1.51
N ARG A 141 16.08 17.48 -0.94
CA ARG A 141 17.10 17.68 0.10
C ARG A 141 16.69 17.02 1.42
N LEU A 142 15.42 17.14 1.80
CA LEU A 142 14.91 16.51 3.02
C LEU A 142 14.88 14.99 2.91
N SER A 143 14.63 14.46 1.71
CA SER A 143 14.55 13.01 1.48
C SER A 143 15.86 12.25 1.70
N LEU A 144 17.00 12.95 1.76
CA LEU A 144 18.31 12.38 2.06
C LEU A 144 18.51 12.13 3.57
N ASP A 145 17.70 12.76 4.43
CA ASP A 145 17.78 12.61 5.88
C ASP A 145 16.99 11.38 6.33
N PHE A 146 17.72 10.29 6.60
CA PHE A 146 17.15 9.02 7.05
C PHE A 146 16.29 9.17 8.31
N THR A 147 16.63 10.11 9.20
CA THR A 147 15.95 10.29 10.50
C THR A 147 14.51 10.79 10.37
N ARG A 148 14.11 11.24 9.17
CA ARG A 148 12.75 11.70 8.86
C ARG A 148 11.75 10.57 8.64
N PHE A 149 12.23 9.36 8.42
CA PHE A 149 11.41 8.15 8.36
C PHE A 149 11.28 7.57 9.77
N LYS A 150 10.08 7.15 10.16
CA LYS A 150 9.82 6.67 11.53
C LYS A 150 9.24 5.28 11.53
N LEU A 151 9.75 4.43 12.42
CA LEU A 151 9.09 3.20 12.85
C LEU A 151 7.94 3.54 13.78
N MET A 152 6.73 3.12 13.42
CA MET A 152 5.52 3.35 14.23
C MET A 152 5.25 2.21 15.22
N GLY A 153 5.79 1.02 14.95
CA GLY A 153 5.59 -0.19 15.74
C GLY A 153 5.32 -1.42 14.87
N ASN A 154 4.74 -2.45 15.47
CA ASN A 154 4.71 -3.81 14.95
C ASN A 154 3.47 -4.58 15.44
N ARG A 155 2.91 -5.48 14.61
CA ARG A 155 1.68 -6.25 14.92
C ARG A 155 1.91 -7.73 15.25
N GLY A 156 3.12 -8.09 15.64
CA GLY A 156 3.54 -9.45 15.96
C GLY A 156 3.67 -10.34 14.73
N GLU A 157 3.98 -11.60 14.99
CA GLU A 157 4.17 -12.59 13.93
C GLU A 157 2.93 -12.79 13.06
N LYS A 158 3.15 -13.23 11.82
CA LYS A 158 2.09 -13.51 10.83
C LYS A 158 1.17 -12.30 10.53
N SER A 159 1.72 -11.09 10.62
CA SER A 159 1.02 -9.83 10.36
C SER A 159 1.42 -9.15 9.04
N GLN A 160 1.97 -9.92 8.08
CA GLN A 160 2.26 -9.41 6.74
C GLN A 160 0.96 -9.11 5.98
N TYR A 161 0.91 -7.94 5.36
CA TYR A 161 -0.16 -7.53 4.46
C TYR A 161 0.38 -6.94 3.16
N SER A 162 -0.46 -6.89 2.13
CA SER A 162 -0.04 -6.43 0.80
C SER A 162 -0.47 -4.99 0.50
N ILE A 163 -1.73 -4.66 0.75
CA ILE A 163 -2.39 -3.43 0.32
C ILE A 163 -3.02 -2.75 1.53
N GLN A 164 -3.12 -1.43 1.47
CA GLN A 164 -3.80 -0.64 2.50
C GLN A 164 -4.42 0.63 1.95
N ARG A 165 -5.54 1.07 2.51
CA ARG A 165 -6.15 2.37 2.22
C ARG A 165 -6.73 2.98 3.47
N LEU A 166 -6.73 4.29 3.52
CA LEU A 166 -7.27 5.06 4.64
C LEU A 166 -8.59 5.70 4.22
N ASP A 167 -9.62 5.51 5.04
CA ASP A 167 -10.85 6.28 4.96
C ASP A 167 -10.65 7.61 5.72
N GLU A 168 -10.53 8.72 4.99
CA GLU A 168 -10.17 10.01 5.59
C GLU A 168 -11.19 10.49 6.64
N LYS A 169 -12.48 10.16 6.43
CA LYS A 169 -13.55 10.56 7.34
C LYS A 169 -13.38 9.93 8.71
N SER A 170 -13.28 8.60 8.80
CA SER A 170 -13.08 7.91 10.09
C SER A 170 -11.63 7.98 10.59
N GLY A 171 -10.66 8.15 9.70
CA GLY A 171 -9.24 7.94 10.02
C GLY A 171 -8.83 6.47 10.08
N VAL A 172 -9.71 5.54 9.70
CA VAL A 172 -9.41 4.11 9.73
C VAL A 172 -8.65 3.71 8.47
N LEU A 173 -7.49 3.12 8.68
CA LEU A 173 -6.69 2.44 7.68
C LEU A 173 -7.09 0.96 7.65
N PHE A 174 -7.63 0.52 6.51
CA PHE A 174 -7.91 -0.88 6.22
C PHE A 174 -6.76 -1.52 5.45
N TYR A 175 -6.46 -2.78 5.73
CA TYR A 175 -5.36 -3.50 5.09
C TYR A 175 -5.63 -4.98 4.87
N THR A 176 -5.00 -5.57 3.85
CA THR A 176 -5.23 -6.93 3.38
C THR A 176 -4.33 -7.95 4.05
N GLU A 177 -4.82 -8.60 5.12
CA GLU A 177 -4.04 -9.57 5.89
C GLU A 177 -3.88 -10.89 5.13
N VAL A 178 -2.69 -11.07 4.53
CA VAL A 178 -2.39 -12.21 3.65
C VAL A 178 -2.31 -13.52 4.43
N GLN A 179 -1.69 -13.50 5.61
CA GLN A 179 -1.55 -14.70 6.44
C GLN A 179 -2.82 -15.03 7.23
N LYS A 180 -3.57 -14.01 7.67
CA LYS A 180 -4.78 -14.21 8.47
C LYS A 180 -6.05 -14.38 7.63
N LYS A 181 -5.95 -14.25 6.30
CA LYS A 181 -7.06 -14.42 5.35
C LYS A 181 -8.23 -13.49 5.68
N GLY A 182 -7.94 -12.20 5.75
CA GLY A 182 -8.89 -11.22 6.28
C GLY A 182 -8.56 -9.78 5.93
N ILE A 183 -9.39 -8.88 6.45
CA ILE A 183 -9.19 -7.44 6.38
C ILE A 183 -8.98 -6.94 7.81
N GLY A 184 -7.84 -6.29 8.03
CA GLY A 184 -7.53 -5.63 9.29
C GLY A 184 -7.84 -4.13 9.24
N CYS A 185 -7.86 -3.52 10.41
CA CYS A 185 -8.07 -2.09 10.59
C CYS A 185 -7.10 -1.51 11.63
N TRP A 186 -6.84 -0.21 11.51
CA TRP A 186 -6.15 0.62 12.49
C TRP A 186 -6.68 2.05 12.40
N ASN A 187 -7.11 2.63 13.51
CA ASN A 187 -7.58 4.00 13.52
C ASN A 187 -6.42 4.96 13.79
N SER A 188 -5.98 5.69 12.75
CA SER A 188 -4.86 6.61 12.83
C SER A 188 -5.19 7.90 13.57
N LYS A 189 -6.47 8.24 13.76
CA LYS A 189 -6.89 9.40 14.56
C LYS A 189 -6.89 9.07 16.05
N LEU A 190 -7.33 7.88 16.41
CA LEU A 190 -7.29 7.41 17.81
C LEU A 190 -5.86 7.09 18.26
N ASN A 191 -5.05 6.49 17.39
CA ASN A 191 -3.73 5.97 17.74
C ASN A 191 -2.60 6.52 16.84
N PRO A 192 -2.46 7.85 16.65
CA PRO A 192 -1.61 8.44 15.61
C PRO A 192 -0.13 8.04 15.65
N ASN A 193 0.38 7.69 16.83
CA ASN A 193 1.77 7.32 17.07
C ASN A 193 1.94 5.91 17.64
N VAL A 194 0.86 5.13 17.73
CA VAL A 194 0.89 3.80 18.37
C VAL A 194 0.37 2.75 17.39
N TYR A 195 1.31 1.96 16.87
CA TYR A 195 0.98 0.83 16.01
C TYR A 195 1.39 -0.48 16.69
N SER A 196 0.43 -1.16 17.31
CA SER A 196 0.65 -2.41 18.04
C SER A 196 -0.50 -3.39 17.83
N THR A 197 -0.35 -4.61 18.34
CA THR A 197 -1.44 -5.59 18.43
C THR A 197 -2.64 -5.07 19.23
N ALA A 198 -2.41 -4.18 20.19
CA ALA A 198 -3.45 -3.59 21.03
C ALA A 198 -4.18 -2.40 20.38
N THR A 199 -3.72 -1.87 19.25
CA THR A 199 -4.38 -0.75 18.53
C THR A 199 -4.94 -1.15 17.17
N ASN A 200 -4.76 -2.42 16.79
CA ASN A 200 -5.16 -2.97 15.51
C ASN A 200 -6.19 -4.08 15.70
N GLY A 201 -7.18 -4.14 14.82
CA GLY A 201 -8.24 -5.15 14.84
C GLY A 201 -8.39 -5.88 13.51
N MET A 202 -9.14 -6.97 13.52
CA MET A 202 -9.66 -7.62 12.32
C MET A 202 -11.14 -7.23 12.15
N VAL A 203 -11.51 -6.70 11.00
CA VAL A 203 -12.93 -6.40 10.68
C VAL A 203 -13.59 -7.53 9.91
N VAL A 204 -12.80 -8.33 9.19
CA VAL A 204 -13.28 -9.51 8.47
C VAL A 204 -12.23 -10.61 8.55
N VAL A 205 -12.64 -11.82 8.85
CA VAL A 205 -11.83 -13.03 8.69
C VAL A 205 -12.65 -14.04 7.89
N ASP A 206 -12.18 -14.42 6.71
CA ASP A 206 -12.87 -15.40 5.88
C ASP A 206 -11.86 -16.22 5.07
N ARG A 207 -11.56 -17.42 5.57
CA ARG A 207 -10.55 -18.31 4.98
C ARG A 207 -10.97 -18.92 3.65
N THR A 208 -12.25 -18.82 3.27
CA THR A 208 -12.78 -19.36 2.02
C THR A 208 -12.83 -18.29 0.93
N ARG A 209 -13.29 -17.09 1.27
CA ARG A 209 -13.46 -15.98 0.33
C ARG A 209 -12.23 -15.09 0.20
N LEU A 210 -11.44 -14.94 1.27
CA LEU A 210 -10.25 -14.06 1.33
C LEU A 210 -8.93 -14.86 1.34
N THR A 211 -8.80 -15.82 0.42
CA THR A 211 -7.62 -16.69 0.29
C THR A 211 -6.34 -15.91 -0.02
N PHE A 212 -6.42 -14.90 -0.87
CA PHE A 212 -5.38 -13.90 -1.10
C PHE A 212 -6.04 -12.56 -1.44
N PRO A 213 -6.25 -11.65 -0.48
CA PRO A 213 -6.80 -10.33 -0.75
C PRO A 213 -5.72 -9.48 -1.46
N SER A 214 -5.84 -9.36 -2.79
CA SER A 214 -4.81 -8.80 -3.67
C SER A 214 -4.98 -7.32 -3.96
N ALA A 215 -6.17 -6.76 -3.73
CA ALA A 215 -6.44 -5.33 -3.90
C ALA A 215 -7.45 -4.84 -2.86
N LEU A 216 -7.33 -3.59 -2.46
CA LEU A 216 -8.26 -2.89 -1.60
C LEU A 216 -8.36 -1.42 -2.04
N ILE A 217 -9.58 -0.94 -2.25
CA ILE A 217 -9.88 0.48 -2.52
C ILE A 217 -11.04 0.94 -1.65
N ILE A 218 -11.15 2.25 -1.44
CA ILE A 218 -12.29 2.88 -0.77
C ILE A 218 -12.91 3.85 -1.76
N ASP A 219 -14.19 3.67 -2.08
CA ASP A 219 -14.89 4.53 -3.02
C ASP A 219 -15.38 5.84 -2.36
N LYS A 220 -15.93 6.76 -3.16
CA LYS A 220 -16.47 8.04 -2.66
C LYS A 220 -17.66 7.88 -1.70
N LYS A 221 -18.36 6.74 -1.73
CA LYS A 221 -19.45 6.40 -0.80
C LYS A 221 -18.93 5.70 0.46
N ARG A 222 -17.60 5.59 0.61
CA ARG A 222 -16.90 4.90 1.72
C ARG A 222 -17.22 3.41 1.78
N ASN A 223 -17.47 2.77 0.64
CA ASN A 223 -17.43 1.31 0.57
C ASN A 223 -15.98 0.85 0.46
N VAL A 224 -15.59 -0.10 1.30
CA VAL A 224 -14.31 -0.79 1.21
C VAL A 224 -14.50 -1.95 0.23
N TRP A 225 -13.87 -1.84 -0.94
CA TRP A 225 -13.86 -2.87 -1.98
C TRP A 225 -12.59 -3.70 -1.87
N VAL A 226 -12.72 -5.01 -2.02
CA VAL A 226 -11.61 -5.96 -1.97
C VAL A 226 -11.70 -6.90 -3.17
N ILE A 227 -10.57 -7.12 -3.83
CA ILE A 227 -10.41 -8.25 -4.75
C ILE A 227 -9.64 -9.32 -4.01
N SER A 228 -10.18 -10.54 -4.01
CA SER A 228 -9.46 -11.71 -3.54
C SER A 228 -9.34 -12.76 -4.64
N ASN A 229 -8.18 -13.40 -4.70
CA ASN A 229 -7.92 -14.46 -5.65
C ASN A 229 -7.19 -15.67 -5.02
N SER A 230 -6.93 -16.68 -5.84
CA SER A 230 -6.21 -17.90 -5.45
C SER A 230 -4.71 -17.86 -5.85
N LEU A 231 -4.03 -16.71 -5.72
CA LEU A 231 -2.66 -16.51 -6.22
C LEU A 231 -1.66 -17.57 -5.75
N PHE A 232 -1.74 -18.01 -4.49
CA PHE A 232 -0.85 -19.06 -3.98
C PHE A 232 -1.09 -20.42 -4.67
N LEU A 233 -2.34 -20.75 -4.99
CA LEU A 233 -2.64 -21.97 -5.76
C LEU A 233 -2.16 -21.85 -7.20
N PHE A 234 -2.22 -20.65 -7.79
CA PHE A 234 -1.65 -20.39 -9.10
C PHE A 234 -0.13 -20.60 -9.11
N PHE A 235 0.60 -20.04 -8.15
CA PHE A 235 2.06 -20.23 -8.07
C PHE A 235 2.51 -21.67 -7.79
N THR A 236 1.68 -22.46 -7.11
CA THR A 236 1.96 -23.87 -6.82
C THR A 236 1.36 -24.83 -7.84
N ASN A 237 0.90 -24.33 -9.00
CA ASN A 237 0.24 -25.11 -10.06
C ASN A 237 -0.91 -26.00 -9.54
N SER A 238 -1.58 -25.57 -8.48
CA SER A 238 -2.64 -26.30 -7.78
C SER A 238 -4.02 -25.62 -7.91
N LEU A 239 -4.14 -24.67 -8.86
CA LEU A 239 -5.37 -23.93 -9.12
C LEU A 239 -6.40 -24.84 -9.80
N ASN A 240 -7.58 -24.99 -9.19
CA ASN A 240 -8.69 -25.73 -9.81
C ASN A 240 -9.59 -24.77 -10.61
N PRO A 241 -9.67 -24.88 -11.95
CA PRO A 241 -10.47 -23.96 -12.77
C PRO A 241 -11.98 -24.09 -12.54
N ASN A 242 -12.45 -25.21 -11.98
CA ASN A 242 -13.88 -25.45 -11.69
C ASN A 242 -14.32 -24.81 -10.35
N LYS A 243 -13.46 -24.05 -9.67
CA LYS A 243 -13.77 -23.33 -8.43
C LYS A 243 -13.76 -21.82 -8.65
N TYR A 244 -14.48 -21.09 -7.80
CA TYR A 244 -14.41 -19.63 -7.75
C TYR A 244 -13.02 -19.18 -7.25
N ASN A 245 -12.15 -18.81 -8.18
CA ASN A 245 -10.77 -18.40 -7.91
C ASN A 245 -10.57 -16.89 -7.78
N TYR A 246 -11.59 -16.10 -8.11
CA TYR A 246 -11.55 -14.63 -8.09
C TYR A 246 -12.86 -14.13 -7.50
N ARG A 247 -12.77 -13.12 -6.63
CA ARG A 247 -13.92 -12.52 -5.95
C ARG A 247 -13.74 -11.01 -5.90
N VAL A 248 -14.84 -10.29 -6.12
CA VAL A 248 -14.96 -8.86 -5.86
C VAL A 248 -15.98 -8.71 -4.75
N LEU A 249 -15.57 -8.14 -3.62
CA LEU A 249 -16.37 -8.02 -2.41
C LEU A 249 -16.38 -6.57 -1.97
N PHE A 250 -17.45 -6.12 -1.31
CA PHE A 250 -17.45 -4.81 -0.66
C PHE A 250 -18.34 -4.80 0.58
N ALA A 251 -18.05 -3.85 1.46
CA ALA A 251 -18.94 -3.47 2.56
C ALA A 251 -18.72 -1.98 2.91
N PRO A 252 -19.74 -1.27 3.41
CA PRO A 252 -19.56 0.09 3.93
C PRO A 252 -18.55 0.14 5.09
N ALA A 253 -17.66 1.13 5.09
CA ALA A 253 -16.61 1.29 6.11
C ALA A 253 -17.20 1.39 7.52
N ASP A 254 -18.30 2.14 7.68
CA ASP A 254 -18.97 2.31 8.99
C ASP A 254 -19.54 0.98 9.52
N ILE A 255 -20.01 0.09 8.64
CA ILE A 255 -20.48 -1.24 9.04
C ILE A 255 -19.29 -2.11 9.45
N LEU A 256 -18.17 -2.04 8.72
CA LEU A 256 -16.99 -2.86 8.99
C LEU A 256 -16.34 -2.54 10.34
N ILE A 257 -16.34 -1.27 10.76
CA ILE A 257 -15.63 -0.84 11.98
C ILE A 257 -16.52 -0.81 13.21
N LYS A 258 -17.85 -0.89 13.04
CA LYS A 258 -18.81 -0.78 14.14
C LYS A 258 -18.49 -1.76 15.27
N ASP A 259 -18.49 -1.27 16.50
CA ASP A 259 -18.25 -2.06 17.72
C ASP A 259 -16.86 -2.75 17.72
N THR A 260 -15.90 -2.25 16.93
CA THR A 260 -14.52 -2.74 16.91
C THR A 260 -13.58 -1.75 17.59
N ILE A 261 -12.33 -2.17 17.82
CA ILE A 261 -11.24 -1.32 18.34
C ILE A 261 -10.88 -0.15 17.40
N CYS A 262 -11.33 -0.20 16.15
CA CYS A 262 -11.09 0.84 15.16
C CYS A 262 -12.23 1.85 15.08
N ASP A 263 -13.37 1.60 15.73
CA ASP A 263 -14.47 2.54 15.79
C ASP A 263 -14.07 3.77 16.61
N GLY A 264 -14.20 4.96 16.02
CA GLY A 264 -13.92 6.22 16.69
C GLY A 264 -15.08 6.76 17.52
N ASN A 265 -16.24 6.11 17.50
CA ASN A 265 -17.44 6.53 18.22
C ASN A 265 -17.71 5.70 19.49
N ASN A 266 -16.84 4.73 19.81
CA ASN A 266 -16.88 3.96 21.05
C ASN A 266 -16.29 4.72 22.23
#